data_AF-A0AA88GD79-F1
#
_entry.id   AF-A0AA88GD79-F1
#
_cell.length_a   1.000
_cell.length_b   1.000
_cell.length_c   1.000
_cell.angle_alpha   90.00
_cell.angle_beta   90.00
_cell.angle_gamma   90.00
#
_symmetry.space_group_name_H-M   'P 1'
#
loop_
_entity.id
_entity.type
_entity.pdbx_description
1 polymer ?
#
loop_
_entity_poly.entity_id
_entity_poly.type
_entity_poly.pdbx_seq_one_letter_code
_entity_poly.pdbx_strand_id
1 'polypeptide(L)'
;MSTLRVSVIQGAELQSKDFNGTSDPYVVVAINPSDSLIKLPNLFSKVSEQKTRVIYKNLEPEWNEEFVFENVNPKDVIRFSVFDKNKLMMDVAMGRVEKTLQDLLNMKKNQDPFWVDLEQTKMGKIKINVTLQGNGKNSVSSSPSTPVPSSPSGNGQSPTLKSNNKSTSSTTEETIDEHIDKFKNQVADIERRILGELNDNINTFEEISQKYASEPNIKQLEGIAKQVRDQITLTNNITQKIQQSIQEMTLETEGIKQTMGDNAVTRLREQQQKKLVSLFMQHVDRFYDSQEKCKRDKVDRVKRQYRIIAKCSPKGTVQEFTEKEIEQMALEDKLQFQDLISNHFHLTQSQEQTLDVELKLAQETHEDIKQLYYSMLQLNQLFQDFALLVEEQDELLDAIEFNVAKAKESVIEGVKNIKDSNKMRQYMSPLGLMRKVTGI
;
A
#
# COMPACT_ATOMS: atom_id res chain seq x y z
N MET A 1 -32.38 -3.02 0.26
CA MET A 1 -31.01 -2.58 -0.05
C MET A 1 -31.07 -1.13 -0.50
N SER A 2 -30.15 -0.29 -0.03
CA SER A 2 -30.18 1.16 -0.25
C SER A 2 -29.07 1.56 -1.21
N THR A 3 -29.31 2.62 -1.97
CA THR A 3 -28.34 3.22 -2.89
C THR A 3 -27.80 4.50 -2.26
N LEU A 4 -26.48 4.60 -2.15
CA LEU A 4 -25.77 5.78 -1.68
C LEU A 4 -25.28 6.60 -2.88
N ARG A 5 -25.60 7.89 -2.91
CA ARG A 5 -24.93 8.87 -3.77
C ARG A 5 -24.01 9.74 -2.95
N VAL A 6 -22.79 9.90 -3.42
CA VAL A 6 -21.74 10.69 -2.79
C VAL A 6 -21.22 11.69 -3.80
N SER A 7 -21.34 12.98 -3.53
CA SER A 7 -20.71 14.03 -4.32
C SER A 7 -19.45 14.52 -3.62
N VAL A 8 -18.31 14.48 -4.31
CA VAL A 8 -17.04 15.09 -3.88
C VAL A 8 -16.86 16.37 -4.66
N ILE A 9 -16.95 17.50 -3.98
CA ILE A 9 -17.13 18.81 -4.62
C ILE A 9 -15.79 19.54 -4.71
N GLN A 10 -15.17 19.82 -3.55
CA GLN A 10 -14.00 20.68 -3.49
C GLN A 10 -13.08 20.32 -2.31
N GLY A 11 -11.78 20.54 -2.45
CA GLY A 11 -10.82 20.55 -1.33
C GLY A 11 -10.42 21.98 -1.00
N ALA A 12 -10.05 22.25 0.25
CA ALA A 12 -9.51 23.55 0.67
C ALA A 12 -8.40 23.35 1.69
N GLU A 13 -7.41 24.25 1.67
CA GLU A 13 -6.25 24.24 2.57
C GLU A 13 -5.50 22.90 2.57
N LEU A 14 -5.47 22.19 1.43
CA LEU A 14 -4.79 20.91 1.34
C LEU A 14 -3.28 21.09 1.55
N GLN A 15 -2.67 20.12 2.21
CA GLN A 15 -1.23 20.18 2.50
C GLN A 15 -0.41 20.06 1.20
N SER A 16 0.44 21.04 0.90
CA SER A 16 1.46 20.90 -0.15
C SER A 16 2.36 19.70 0.15
N LYS A 17 2.45 18.77 -0.79
CA LYS A 17 3.38 17.63 -0.72
C LYS A 17 4.46 17.70 -1.79
N ASP A 18 4.26 18.46 -2.88
CA ASP A 18 5.31 18.71 -3.85
C ASP A 18 6.25 19.84 -3.41
N PHE A 19 7.52 19.74 -3.84
CA PHE A 19 8.57 20.72 -3.59
C PHE A 19 8.32 22.11 -4.21
N ASN A 20 7.32 22.24 -5.09
CA ASN A 20 6.96 23.50 -5.75
C ASN A 20 5.87 24.30 -4.99
N GLY A 21 5.43 23.83 -3.82
CA GLY A 21 4.37 24.49 -3.04
C GLY A 21 2.94 24.15 -3.48
N THR A 22 2.77 23.13 -4.33
CA THR A 22 1.46 22.62 -4.78
C THR A 22 1.34 21.11 -4.55
N SER A 23 0.21 20.54 -4.97
CA SER A 23 -0.03 19.09 -5.04
C SER A 23 -0.97 18.84 -6.21
N ASP A 24 -1.03 17.59 -6.67
CA ASP A 24 -1.92 17.06 -7.68
C ASP A 24 -3.05 16.22 -7.03
N PRO A 25 -3.97 16.81 -6.25
CA PRO A 25 -4.85 16.05 -5.39
C PRO A 25 -5.99 15.32 -6.12
N TYR A 26 -6.33 14.15 -5.61
CA TYR A 26 -7.55 13.41 -5.92
C TYR A 26 -8.08 12.69 -4.68
N VAL A 27 -9.38 12.45 -4.64
CA VAL A 27 -10.08 11.73 -3.57
C VAL A 27 -10.42 10.31 -4.00
N VAL A 28 -10.17 9.35 -3.12
CA VAL A 28 -10.67 7.97 -3.19
C VAL A 28 -11.78 7.79 -2.15
N VAL A 29 -12.93 7.34 -2.60
CA VAL A 29 -14.12 7.04 -1.78
C VAL A 29 -14.27 5.52 -1.67
N ALA A 30 -14.25 4.99 -0.45
CA ALA A 30 -14.34 3.57 -0.17
C ALA A 30 -15.46 3.24 0.84
N ILE A 31 -16.22 2.16 0.60
CA ILE A 31 -17.23 1.64 1.55
C ILE A 31 -16.70 0.37 2.22
N ASN A 32 -16.81 0.31 3.54
CA ASN A 32 -16.26 -0.72 4.43
C ASN A 32 -14.79 -1.01 4.13
N PRO A 33 -13.91 0.00 4.23
CA PRO A 33 -12.49 -0.21 4.01
C PRO A 33 -11.96 -1.24 5.01
N SER A 34 -11.31 -2.30 4.52
CA SER A 34 -10.56 -3.19 5.39
C SER A 34 -9.26 -2.49 5.81
N ASP A 35 -9.02 -2.33 7.11
CA ASP A 35 -7.73 -1.86 7.65
C ASP A 35 -6.60 -2.89 7.54
N SER A 36 -6.72 -3.88 6.65
CA SER A 36 -5.56 -4.59 6.13
C SER A 36 -4.56 -3.53 5.65
N LEU A 37 -3.41 -3.46 6.32
CA LEU A 37 -2.38 -2.42 6.29
C LEU A 37 -1.76 -2.13 4.90
N ILE A 38 -2.37 -2.57 3.81
CA ILE A 38 -1.77 -2.60 2.48
C ILE A 38 -2.84 -2.25 1.44
N LYS A 39 -2.82 -0.98 1.00
CA LYS A 39 -3.37 -0.59 -0.31
C LYS A 39 -2.43 -1.13 -1.38
N LEU A 40 -2.79 -2.24 -2.04
CA LEU A 40 -2.17 -2.63 -3.30
C LEU A 40 -2.69 -1.72 -4.43
N PRO A 41 -1.83 -1.04 -5.20
CA PRO A 41 -2.28 -0.35 -6.38
C PRO A 41 -2.84 -1.38 -7.39
N ASN A 42 -4.06 -1.14 -7.86
CA ASN A 42 -4.71 -1.80 -9.00
C ASN A 42 -5.20 -3.26 -8.86
N LEU A 43 -5.38 -3.82 -7.65
CA LEU A 43 -5.99 -5.16 -7.48
C LEU A 43 -7.24 -5.21 -6.56
N PHE A 44 -7.91 -4.09 -6.34
CA PHE A 44 -9.17 -4.05 -5.59
C PHE A 44 -10.40 -4.12 -6.50
N SER A 45 -11.43 -4.77 -5.97
CA SER A 45 -12.73 -4.95 -6.61
C SER A 45 -13.30 -3.59 -7.01
N LYS A 46 -13.56 -3.40 -8.30
CA LYS A 46 -14.10 -2.18 -8.94
C LYS A 46 -15.45 -1.67 -8.37
N VAL A 47 -15.99 -2.31 -7.34
CA VAL A 47 -17.33 -2.08 -6.76
C VAL A 47 -17.30 -1.35 -5.41
N SER A 48 -16.22 -1.45 -4.63
CA SER A 48 -16.16 -0.85 -3.27
C SER A 48 -15.36 0.44 -3.16
N GLU A 49 -14.61 0.81 -4.20
CA GLU A 49 -13.80 2.03 -4.24
C GLU A 49 -13.96 2.78 -5.57
N GLN A 50 -14.21 4.08 -5.50
CA GLN A 50 -14.27 4.98 -6.66
C GLN A 50 -13.38 6.19 -6.41
N LYS A 51 -12.85 6.81 -7.47
CA LYS A 51 -11.94 7.95 -7.34
C LYS A 51 -12.31 9.09 -8.27
N THR A 52 -12.05 10.30 -7.80
CA THR A 52 -12.09 11.52 -8.62
C THR A 52 -10.92 11.56 -9.61
N ARG A 53 -11.01 12.48 -10.56
CA ARG A 53 -9.90 12.90 -11.40
C ARG A 53 -8.85 13.63 -10.57
N VAL A 54 -7.64 13.60 -11.10
CA VAL A 54 -6.51 14.35 -10.56
C VAL A 54 -6.61 15.78 -11.05
N ILE A 55 -6.55 16.75 -10.13
CA ILE A 55 -6.42 18.17 -10.48
C ILE A 55 -4.99 18.56 -10.18
N TYR A 56 -4.26 18.95 -11.21
CA TYR A 56 -2.82 19.20 -11.10
C TYR A 56 -2.53 20.57 -10.46
N LYS A 57 -1.52 20.61 -9.59
CA LYS A 57 -0.93 21.80 -8.98
C LYS A 57 -1.93 22.73 -8.31
N ASN A 58 -2.87 22.18 -7.55
CA ASN A 58 -3.94 22.95 -6.93
C ASN A 58 -4.26 22.44 -5.51
N LEU A 59 -4.08 23.28 -4.49
CA LEU A 59 -4.41 22.96 -3.09
C LEU A 59 -5.87 23.29 -2.73
N GLU A 60 -6.61 23.89 -3.66
CA GLU A 60 -8.06 24.13 -3.59
C GLU A 60 -8.79 23.53 -4.81
N PRO A 61 -8.67 22.20 -5.03
CA PRO A 61 -9.21 21.54 -6.22
C PRO A 61 -10.74 21.50 -6.20
N GLU A 62 -11.37 21.75 -7.35
CA GLU A 62 -12.82 21.57 -7.55
C GLU A 62 -13.09 20.34 -8.43
N TRP A 63 -13.37 19.19 -7.81
CA TRP A 63 -13.62 17.93 -8.53
C TRP A 63 -15.03 17.87 -9.13
N ASN A 64 -16.05 18.25 -8.36
CA ASN A 64 -17.46 18.19 -8.77
C ASN A 64 -17.91 16.83 -9.33
N GLU A 65 -17.51 15.73 -8.69
CA GLU A 65 -17.80 14.37 -9.14
C GLU A 65 -18.78 13.64 -8.22
N GLU A 66 -19.68 12.85 -8.81
CA GLU A 66 -20.67 12.04 -8.11
C GLU A 66 -20.40 10.54 -8.29
N PHE A 67 -20.49 9.81 -7.18
CA PHE A 67 -20.30 8.36 -7.10
C PHE A 67 -21.56 7.69 -6.57
N VAL A 68 -21.87 6.51 -7.11
CA VAL A 68 -23.03 5.70 -6.70
C VAL A 68 -22.53 4.38 -6.13
N PHE A 69 -22.96 4.04 -4.91
CA PHE A 69 -22.69 2.75 -4.28
C PHE A 69 -24.01 2.03 -3.99
N GLU A 70 -24.15 0.82 -4.52
CA GLU A 70 -25.34 0.00 -4.32
C GLU A 70 -25.20 -0.92 -3.09
N ASN A 71 -26.33 -1.36 -2.55
CA ASN A 71 -26.40 -2.37 -1.50
C ASN A 71 -25.70 -2.02 -0.18
N VAL A 72 -25.69 -0.73 0.18
CA VAL A 72 -25.09 -0.25 1.43
C VAL A 72 -26.04 -0.34 2.64
N ASN A 73 -25.46 -0.43 3.84
CA ASN A 73 -26.13 -0.40 5.13
C ASN A 73 -25.79 0.91 5.88
N PRO A 74 -26.73 1.57 6.58
CA PRO A 74 -26.43 2.75 7.39
C PRO A 74 -25.27 2.61 8.40
N LYS A 75 -24.97 1.37 8.84
CA LYS A 75 -23.84 1.06 9.73
C LYS A 75 -22.50 0.92 9.02
N ASP A 76 -22.49 0.88 7.69
CA ASP A 76 -21.25 0.78 6.91
C ASP A 76 -20.38 2.02 7.15
N VAL A 77 -19.08 1.81 7.12
CA VAL A 77 -18.08 2.87 7.25
C VAL A 77 -17.71 3.36 5.86
N ILE A 78 -17.75 4.66 5.64
CA ILE A 78 -17.22 5.28 4.41
C ILE A 78 -15.94 6.02 4.73
N ARG A 79 -14.95 5.86 3.86
CA ARG A 79 -13.67 6.55 3.94
C ARG A 79 -13.43 7.40 2.70
N PHE A 80 -13.12 8.67 2.93
CA PHE A 80 -12.58 9.58 1.92
C PHE A 80 -11.08 9.69 2.18
N SER A 81 -10.25 9.25 1.24
CA SER A 81 -8.79 9.43 1.31
C SER A 81 -8.37 10.43 0.26
N VAL A 82 -7.72 11.52 0.67
CA VAL A 82 -7.13 12.50 -0.26
C VAL A 82 -5.68 12.10 -0.51
N PHE A 83 -5.30 12.08 -1.77
CA PHE A 83 -3.99 11.68 -2.23
C PHE A 83 -3.42 12.72 -3.18
N ASP A 84 -2.11 12.87 -3.14
CA ASP A 84 -1.34 13.60 -4.12
C ASP A 84 -0.87 12.64 -5.24
N LYS A 85 -1.24 12.93 -6.48
CA LYS A 85 -0.90 12.08 -7.63
C LYS A 85 0.55 12.30 -8.05
N ASN A 86 1.38 11.27 -7.89
CA ASN A 86 2.74 11.30 -8.39
C ASN A 86 2.83 10.74 -9.81
N LYS A 87 3.58 11.40 -10.68
CA LYS A 87 3.78 10.97 -12.08
C LYS A 87 4.67 9.74 -12.24
N LEU A 88 5.50 9.45 -11.23
CA LEU A 88 6.56 8.43 -11.28
C LEU A 88 6.51 7.45 -10.08
N MET A 89 5.51 7.54 -9.17
CA MET A 89 5.50 6.82 -7.88
C MET A 89 4.08 6.52 -7.36
N MET A 90 4.00 5.86 -6.19
CA MET A 90 2.78 5.73 -5.40
C MET A 90 2.30 7.08 -4.88
N ASP A 91 0.98 7.27 -4.92
CA ASP A 91 0.33 8.51 -4.55
C ASP A 91 0.44 8.77 -3.03
N VAL A 92 0.83 9.99 -2.64
CA VAL A 92 1.09 10.34 -1.22
C VAL A 92 -0.21 10.70 -0.52
N ALA A 93 -0.49 10.09 0.63
CA ALA A 93 -1.68 10.44 1.40
C ALA A 93 -1.58 11.87 1.96
N MET A 94 -2.60 12.68 1.70
CA MET A 94 -2.72 14.07 2.19
C MET A 94 -3.64 14.19 3.40
N GLY A 95 -4.41 13.14 3.70
CA GLY A 95 -5.33 13.06 4.83
C GLY A 95 -6.52 12.15 4.52
N ARG A 96 -7.31 11.83 5.54
CA ARG A 96 -8.52 11.00 5.34
C ARG A 96 -9.66 11.39 6.28
N VAL A 97 -10.88 11.08 5.89
CA VAL A 97 -12.08 11.13 6.75
C VAL A 97 -12.67 9.74 6.79
N GLU A 98 -13.01 9.27 7.98
CA GLU A 98 -13.68 7.98 8.17
C GLU A 98 -14.83 8.12 9.18
N LYS A 99 -16.05 7.80 8.72
CA LYS A 99 -17.28 7.91 9.49
C LYS A 99 -18.27 6.82 9.06
N THR A 100 -19.21 6.47 9.94
CA THR A 100 -20.34 5.64 9.50
C THR A 100 -21.25 6.44 8.56
N LEU A 101 -21.96 5.76 7.65
CA LEU A 101 -22.95 6.41 6.79
C LEU A 101 -24.01 7.15 7.61
N GLN A 102 -24.43 6.59 8.75
CA GLN A 102 -25.36 7.23 9.66
C GLN A 102 -24.83 8.55 10.24
N ASP A 103 -23.55 8.61 10.60
CA ASP A 103 -22.94 9.84 11.13
C ASP A 103 -22.91 10.94 10.08
N LEU A 104 -22.51 10.63 8.85
CA LEU A 104 -22.51 11.61 7.75
C LEU A 104 -23.92 12.10 7.41
N LEU A 105 -24.92 11.22 7.41
CA LEU A 105 -26.32 11.60 7.20
C LEU A 105 -26.87 12.46 8.35
N ASN A 106 -26.33 12.34 9.55
CA ASN A 106 -26.68 13.20 10.68
C ASN A 106 -26.00 14.58 10.58
N MET A 107 -24.73 14.62 10.13
CA MET A 107 -23.99 15.87 9.90
C MET A 107 -24.66 16.73 8.81
N LYS A 108 -25.26 16.08 7.82
CA LYS A 108 -26.10 16.67 6.77
C LYS A 108 -27.16 17.66 7.27
N LYS A 109 -27.73 17.41 8.46
CA LYS A 109 -28.89 18.17 8.98
C LYS A 109 -28.59 19.66 9.23
N ASN A 110 -27.32 20.08 9.17
CA ASN A 110 -26.90 21.45 9.49
C ASN A 110 -26.50 22.32 8.28
N GLN A 111 -26.21 21.75 7.08
CA GLN A 111 -26.06 22.47 5.80
C GLN A 111 -25.65 21.47 4.70
N ASP A 112 -26.16 21.63 3.48
CA ASP A 112 -25.74 20.86 2.30
C ASP A 112 -25.29 21.79 1.17
N PRO A 113 -24.15 21.53 0.50
CA PRO A 113 -23.08 20.58 0.89
C PRO A 113 -22.27 21.07 2.10
N PHE A 114 -21.67 20.15 2.86
CA PHE A 114 -20.92 20.46 4.09
C PHE A 114 -19.42 20.15 3.98
N TRP A 115 -18.63 20.84 4.81
CA TRP A 115 -17.20 20.63 4.97
C TRP A 115 -16.91 19.56 6.01
N VAL A 116 -15.89 18.74 5.75
CA VAL A 116 -15.33 17.80 6.73
C VAL A 116 -13.81 17.95 6.74
N ASP A 117 -13.25 18.12 7.93
CA ASP A 117 -11.82 18.24 8.15
C ASP A 117 -11.12 16.89 7.95
N LEU A 118 -9.96 16.91 7.30
CA LEU A 118 -9.14 15.71 7.11
C LEU A 118 -8.44 15.34 8.42
N GLU A 119 -8.56 14.07 8.80
CA GLU A 119 -7.82 13.46 9.90
C GLU A 119 -6.44 12.99 9.42
N GLN A 120 -5.50 12.79 10.36
CA GLN A 120 -4.10 12.37 10.09
C GLN A 120 -3.25 13.39 9.30
N THR A 121 -3.70 14.64 9.25
CA THR A 121 -2.96 15.78 8.69
C THR A 121 -3.14 17.00 9.59
N LYS A 122 -2.26 18.00 9.46
CA LYS A 122 -2.33 19.26 10.24
C LYS A 122 -3.32 20.27 9.64
N MET A 123 -3.70 20.09 8.37
CA MET A 123 -4.53 21.02 7.60
C MET A 123 -5.21 20.31 6.45
N GLY A 124 -6.30 20.90 5.97
CA GLY A 124 -7.04 20.44 4.81
C GLY A 124 -8.43 19.94 5.17
N LYS A 125 -9.39 20.29 4.33
CA LYS A 125 -10.79 19.89 4.45
C LYS A 125 -11.37 19.61 3.06
N ILE A 126 -12.39 18.76 3.02
CA ILE A 126 -13.11 18.43 1.79
C ILE A 126 -14.60 18.76 1.93
N LYS A 127 -15.20 19.25 0.85
CA LYS A 127 -16.62 19.55 0.75
C LYS A 127 -17.33 18.39 0.06
N ILE A 128 -18.28 17.78 0.76
CA ILE A 128 -18.99 16.59 0.29
C ILE A 128 -20.51 16.73 0.45
N ASN A 129 -21.23 15.89 -0.29
CA ASN A 129 -22.66 15.67 -0.11
C ASN A 129 -22.94 14.16 -0.13
N VAL A 130 -23.83 13.69 0.75
CA VAL A 130 -24.17 12.27 0.86
C VAL A 130 -25.69 12.11 0.93
N THR A 131 -26.24 11.24 0.08
CA THR A 131 -27.67 10.92 0.08
C THR A 131 -27.90 9.42 0.01
N LEU A 132 -28.84 8.93 0.84
CA LEU A 132 -29.21 7.52 0.89
C LEU A 132 -30.65 7.36 0.41
N GLN A 133 -30.85 6.59 -0.66
CA GLN A 133 -32.18 6.27 -1.20
C GLN A 133 -32.51 4.81 -0.91
N GLY A 134 -33.64 4.55 -0.25
CA GLY A 134 -34.15 3.19 -0.02
C GLY A 134 -35.07 2.74 -1.16
N ASN A 135 -35.08 1.45 -1.50
CA ASN A 135 -36.07 0.89 -2.42
C ASN A 135 -37.46 0.86 -1.75
N GLY A 136 -38.22 1.96 -1.90
CA GLY A 136 -39.63 2.09 -1.53
C GLY A 136 -40.37 2.85 -2.63
N LYS A 137 -41.53 2.31 -3.04
CA LYS A 137 -42.38 2.76 -4.16
C LYS A 137 -42.85 4.23 -4.03
N ASN A 138 -42.83 4.94 -5.16
CA ASN A 138 -43.56 6.15 -5.59
C ASN A 138 -43.83 7.31 -4.59
N SER A 139 -43.38 8.51 -4.95
CA SER A 139 -44.29 9.64 -5.24
C SER A 139 -43.59 10.77 -6.01
N VAL A 140 -44.40 11.44 -6.83
CA VAL A 140 -44.09 12.39 -7.90
C VAL A 140 -43.82 13.80 -7.36
N SER A 141 -43.06 14.60 -8.14
CA SER A 141 -43.13 16.06 -8.38
C SER A 141 -41.79 16.75 -8.17
N SER A 142 -41.35 17.74 -8.93
CA SER A 142 -41.71 18.27 -10.26
C SER A 142 -40.58 19.22 -10.62
N SER A 143 -40.10 19.19 -11.86
CA SER A 143 -39.21 20.23 -12.41
C SER A 143 -39.94 21.59 -12.41
N PRO A 144 -39.19 22.71 -12.50
CA PRO A 144 -39.27 23.41 -13.77
C PRO A 144 -37.93 23.94 -14.31
N SER A 145 -37.99 24.10 -15.62
CA SER A 145 -37.03 24.47 -16.65
C SER A 145 -36.48 25.91 -16.55
N THR A 146 -35.21 26.07 -16.97
CA THR A 146 -34.58 27.10 -17.86
C THR A 146 -35.12 28.55 -17.89
N PRO A 147 -34.29 29.62 -18.13
CA PRO A 147 -33.35 29.66 -19.25
C PRO A 147 -32.04 30.48 -19.13
N VAL A 148 -31.22 30.28 -20.15
CA VAL A 148 -29.97 30.95 -20.56
C VAL A 148 -30.19 32.43 -20.91
N PRO A 149 -29.16 33.29 -20.72
CA PRO A 149 -28.74 34.25 -21.75
C PRO A 149 -27.20 34.22 -21.94
N SER A 150 -26.68 33.86 -23.13
CA SER A 150 -26.33 34.73 -24.28
C SER A 150 -25.12 35.66 -24.05
N SER A 151 -24.08 35.40 -24.84
CA SER A 151 -22.88 36.22 -25.09
C SER A 151 -23.20 37.64 -25.59
N PRO A 152 -22.17 38.49 -25.63
CA PRO A 152 -21.82 39.09 -26.92
C PRO A 152 -20.32 38.98 -27.25
N SER A 153 -20.05 38.79 -28.54
CA SER A 153 -18.75 39.00 -29.20
C SER A 153 -18.55 40.48 -29.53
N GLY A 154 -17.30 40.94 -29.61
CA GLY A 154 -16.98 42.15 -30.39
C GLY A 154 -15.66 42.86 -30.08
N ASN A 155 -14.59 42.43 -30.76
CA ASN A 155 -13.47 43.20 -31.33
C ASN A 155 -12.71 44.29 -30.52
N GLY A 156 -11.37 44.13 -30.53
CA GLY A 156 -10.50 45.18 -31.10
C GLY A 156 -9.32 45.68 -30.25
N GLN A 157 -8.13 45.53 -30.84
CA GLN A 157 -6.91 46.34 -30.68
C GLN A 157 -5.91 46.05 -29.55
N SER A 158 -4.69 45.72 -29.98
CA SER A 158 -3.43 46.01 -29.27
C SER A 158 -3.26 47.53 -29.04
N PRO A 159 -2.50 47.93 -28.00
CA PRO A 159 -1.16 48.42 -28.31
C PRO A 159 -0.09 48.06 -27.25
N THR A 160 1.14 48.31 -27.68
CA THR A 160 2.46 48.10 -27.07
C THR A 160 2.84 49.05 -25.92
N LEU A 161 3.74 48.55 -25.05
CA LEU A 161 4.83 49.21 -24.28
C LEU A 161 4.49 50.22 -23.16
N LYS A 162 4.87 49.89 -21.91
CA LYS A 162 6.03 50.47 -21.19
C LYS A 162 6.22 49.95 -19.75
N SER A 163 7.51 49.84 -19.42
CA SER A 163 8.18 49.58 -18.14
C SER A 163 7.68 50.37 -16.93
N ASN A 164 7.61 49.76 -15.73
CA ASN A 164 8.58 49.97 -14.63
C ASN A 164 8.18 49.37 -13.26
N ASN A 165 9.23 48.91 -12.55
CA ASN A 165 9.45 48.78 -11.10
C ASN A 165 8.70 47.67 -10.33
N LYS A 166 9.40 46.60 -9.89
CA LYS A 166 10.42 46.51 -8.81
C LYS A 166 9.81 46.55 -7.40
N SER A 167 9.60 45.36 -6.84
CA SER A 167 9.56 45.05 -5.39
C SER A 167 9.91 43.56 -5.22
N THR A 168 11.19 43.18 -5.17
CA THR A 168 11.86 42.68 -3.96
C THR A 168 11.11 41.59 -3.18
N SER A 169 11.39 40.32 -3.48
CA SER A 169 11.54 39.28 -2.45
C SER A 169 12.92 38.65 -2.62
N SER A 170 13.75 38.80 -1.60
CA SER A 170 15.09 38.24 -1.51
C SER A 170 15.04 36.72 -1.41
N THR A 171 15.37 36.04 -2.49
CA THR A 171 15.85 34.65 -2.47
C THR A 171 17.27 34.72 -3.00
N THR A 172 18.24 34.35 -2.17
CA THR A 172 19.62 34.14 -2.62
C THR A 172 19.57 33.17 -3.79
N GLU A 173 20.01 33.60 -4.98
CA GLU A 173 20.22 32.69 -6.12
C GLU A 173 21.28 31.67 -5.67
N GLU A 174 20.86 30.44 -5.37
CA GLU A 174 21.79 29.34 -5.12
C GLU A 174 22.68 29.21 -6.37
N THR A 175 23.99 29.24 -6.15
CA THR A 175 24.96 29.17 -7.24
C THR A 175 24.99 27.76 -7.83
N ILE A 176 25.40 27.62 -9.09
CA ILE A 176 25.56 26.31 -9.75
C ILE A 176 26.45 25.36 -8.91
N ASP A 177 27.46 25.92 -8.23
CA ASP A 177 28.36 25.17 -7.35
C ASP A 177 27.63 24.63 -6.10
N GLU A 178 26.73 25.41 -5.49
CA GLU A 178 25.90 24.97 -4.36
C GLU A 178 24.95 23.83 -4.76
N HIS A 179 24.34 23.90 -5.94
CA HIS A 179 23.51 22.81 -6.49
C HIS A 179 24.32 21.53 -6.72
N ILE A 180 25.54 21.64 -7.23
CA ILE A 180 26.43 20.50 -7.47
C ILE A 180 26.86 19.87 -6.15
N ASP A 181 27.19 20.66 -5.14
CA ASP A 181 27.63 20.14 -3.84
C ASP A 181 26.47 19.52 -3.04
N LYS A 182 25.27 20.11 -3.10
CA LYS A 182 24.05 19.49 -2.58
C LYS A 182 23.80 18.12 -3.22
N PHE A 183 23.92 18.04 -4.55
CA PHE A 183 23.78 16.79 -5.28
C PHE A 183 24.81 15.73 -4.86
N LYS A 184 26.10 16.10 -4.77
CA LYS A 184 27.15 15.17 -4.30
C LYS A 184 26.86 14.64 -2.90
N ASN A 185 26.40 15.50 -1.99
CA ASN A 185 26.04 15.11 -0.63
C ASN A 185 24.84 14.16 -0.61
N GLN A 186 23.82 14.40 -1.44
CA GLN A 186 22.67 13.49 -1.59
C GLN A 186 23.12 12.11 -2.10
N VAL A 187 23.98 12.07 -3.14
CA VAL A 187 24.53 10.81 -3.66
C VAL A 187 25.30 10.06 -2.57
N ALA A 188 26.18 10.74 -1.84
CA ALA A 188 26.98 10.13 -0.78
C ALA A 188 26.11 9.60 0.38
N ASP A 189 25.04 10.30 0.77
CA ASP A 189 24.13 9.83 1.81
C ASP A 189 23.35 8.57 1.36
N ILE A 190 22.90 8.53 0.12
CA ILE A 190 22.20 7.36 -0.44
C ILE A 190 23.16 6.16 -0.55
N GLU A 191 24.39 6.35 -1.04
CA GLU A 191 25.41 5.30 -1.07
C GLU A 191 25.70 4.76 0.33
N ARG A 192 25.84 5.65 1.33
CA ARG A 192 26.05 5.27 2.74
C ARG A 192 24.89 4.44 3.29
N ARG A 193 23.64 4.81 2.97
CA ARG A 193 22.46 4.06 3.40
C ARG A 193 22.37 2.69 2.73
N ILE A 194 22.71 2.57 1.45
CA ILE A 194 22.69 1.28 0.74
C ILE A 194 23.80 0.36 1.26
N LEU A 195 25.05 0.83 1.23
CA LEU A 195 26.23 0.01 1.52
C LEU A 195 26.44 -0.23 3.01
N GLY A 196 25.98 0.68 3.86
CA GLY A 196 26.03 0.53 5.31
C GLY A 196 24.71 0.03 5.86
N GLU A 197 23.73 0.92 5.99
CA GLU A 197 22.50 0.64 6.73
C GLU A 197 21.72 -0.58 6.17
N LEU A 198 21.41 -0.60 4.87
CA LEU A 198 20.65 -1.69 4.25
C LEU A 198 21.44 -3.01 4.27
N ASN A 199 22.70 -2.98 3.84
CA ASN A 199 23.56 -4.16 3.82
C ASN A 199 23.71 -4.80 5.22
N ASP A 200 23.97 -4.02 6.25
CA ASP A 200 24.13 -4.52 7.62
C ASP A 200 22.84 -5.12 8.17
N ASN A 201 21.68 -4.53 7.81
CA ASN A 201 20.38 -5.06 8.20
C ASN A 201 20.06 -6.37 7.49
N ILE A 202 20.45 -6.53 6.21
CA ILE A 202 20.32 -7.79 5.47
C ILE A 202 21.22 -8.87 6.08
N ASN A 203 22.49 -8.56 6.39
CA ASN A 203 23.40 -9.50 7.06
C ASN A 203 22.81 -9.97 8.41
N THR A 204 22.32 -9.02 9.21
CA THR A 204 21.67 -9.31 10.50
C THR A 204 20.42 -10.19 10.31
N PHE A 205 19.59 -9.90 9.31
CA PHE A 205 18.43 -10.72 8.98
C PHE A 205 18.82 -12.16 8.61
N GLU A 206 19.82 -12.32 7.75
CA GLU A 206 20.34 -13.63 7.34
C GLU A 206 20.83 -14.46 8.53
N GLU A 207 21.58 -13.83 9.44
CA GLU A 207 22.06 -14.49 10.66
C GLU A 207 20.92 -14.93 11.58
N ILE A 208 19.93 -14.07 11.83
CA ILE A 208 18.79 -14.39 12.71
C ILE A 208 17.92 -15.46 12.04
N SER A 209 17.70 -15.38 10.73
CA SER A 209 16.95 -16.39 9.97
C SER A 209 17.63 -17.75 10.03
N GLN A 210 18.96 -17.79 9.91
CA GLN A 210 19.71 -19.04 10.03
C GLN A 210 19.61 -19.63 11.45
N LYS A 211 19.70 -18.78 12.48
CA LYS A 211 19.48 -19.20 13.87
C LYS A 211 18.08 -19.81 14.05
N TYR A 212 17.04 -19.16 13.53
CA TYR A 212 15.66 -19.66 13.55
C TYR A 212 15.54 -21.06 12.93
N ALA A 213 16.15 -21.28 11.77
CA ALA A 213 16.11 -22.57 11.08
C ALA A 213 16.72 -23.69 11.93
N SER A 214 17.84 -23.41 12.60
CA SER A 214 18.60 -24.39 13.38
C SER A 214 18.12 -24.63 14.82
N GLU A 215 17.30 -23.74 15.40
CA GLU A 215 16.98 -23.76 16.83
C GLU A 215 15.98 -24.88 17.21
N PRO A 216 16.38 -25.90 18.00
CA PRO A 216 15.46 -26.96 18.41
C PRO A 216 14.53 -26.56 19.57
N ASN A 217 14.91 -25.58 20.41
CA ASN A 217 14.16 -25.22 21.60
C ASN A 217 13.01 -24.25 21.29
N ILE A 218 11.78 -24.72 21.46
CA ILE A 218 10.56 -23.95 21.14
C ILE A 218 10.48 -22.63 21.93
N LYS A 219 10.89 -22.60 23.22
CA LYS A 219 10.84 -21.38 24.03
C LYS A 219 11.83 -20.31 23.56
N GLN A 220 12.99 -20.73 23.05
CA GLN A 220 13.98 -19.81 22.49
C GLN A 220 13.54 -19.34 21.10
N LEU A 221 12.87 -20.21 20.34
CA LEU A 221 12.38 -19.93 19.00
C LEU A 221 11.37 -18.78 18.95
N GLU A 222 10.49 -18.63 19.95
CA GLU A 222 9.55 -17.50 20.04
C GLU A 222 10.29 -16.15 20.04
N GLY A 223 11.39 -16.07 20.80
CA GLY A 223 12.25 -14.89 20.84
C GLY A 223 12.95 -14.61 19.51
N ILE A 224 13.49 -15.65 18.87
CA ILE A 224 14.16 -15.52 17.56
C ILE A 224 13.14 -15.14 16.47
N ALA A 225 11.95 -15.73 16.48
CA ALA A 225 10.87 -15.41 15.54
C ALA A 225 10.47 -13.93 15.62
N LYS A 226 10.39 -13.39 16.84
CA LYS A 226 10.18 -11.95 17.05
C LYS A 226 11.31 -11.12 16.45
N GLN A 227 12.57 -11.49 16.70
CA GLN A 227 13.73 -10.79 16.11
C GLN A 227 13.69 -10.81 14.57
N VAL A 228 13.30 -11.93 13.95
CA VAL A 228 13.11 -12.03 12.49
C VAL A 228 12.08 -10.99 12.01
N ARG A 229 10.91 -10.92 12.66
CA ARG A 229 9.85 -9.95 12.31
C ARG A 229 10.29 -8.50 12.44
N ASP A 230 10.91 -8.17 13.56
CA ASP A 230 11.39 -6.82 13.85
C ASP A 230 12.43 -6.40 12.80
N GLN A 231 13.32 -7.33 12.42
CA GLN A 231 14.36 -7.10 11.44
C GLN A 231 13.82 -6.93 10.01
N ILE A 232 12.79 -7.71 9.60
CA ILE A 232 12.10 -7.51 8.32
C ILE A 232 11.51 -6.09 8.26
N THR A 233 10.80 -5.69 9.32
CA THR A 233 10.15 -4.37 9.39
C THR A 233 11.18 -3.24 9.28
N LEU A 234 12.30 -3.36 10.01
CA LEU A 234 13.38 -2.39 9.97
C LEU A 234 14.01 -2.29 8.57
N THR A 235 14.30 -3.43 7.95
CA THR A 235 14.91 -3.50 6.61
C THR A 235 13.98 -2.89 5.55
N ASN A 236 12.67 -3.14 5.64
CA ASN A 236 11.67 -2.53 4.76
C ASN A 236 11.61 -1.00 4.92
N ASN A 237 11.66 -0.50 6.15
CA ASN A 237 11.67 0.94 6.39
C ASN A 237 12.92 1.63 5.81
N ILE A 238 14.09 0.98 5.88
CA ILE A 238 15.33 1.49 5.28
C ILE A 238 15.21 1.47 3.75
N THR A 239 14.70 0.37 3.20
CA THR A 239 14.44 0.22 1.76
C THR A 239 13.52 1.33 1.24
N GLN A 240 12.42 1.62 1.95
CA GLN A 240 11.50 2.71 1.60
C GLN A 240 12.15 4.10 1.68
N LYS A 241 13.00 4.36 2.67
CA LYS A 241 13.73 5.63 2.77
C LYS A 241 14.71 5.82 1.62
N ILE A 242 15.47 4.78 1.28
CA ILE A 242 16.41 4.81 0.15
C ILE A 242 15.65 5.03 -1.16
N GLN A 243 14.54 4.30 -1.34
CA GLN A 243 13.63 4.50 -2.47
C GLN A 243 13.22 5.96 -2.58
N GLN A 244 12.68 6.57 -1.50
CA GLN A 244 12.26 7.96 -1.46
C GLN A 244 13.39 8.94 -1.81
N SER A 245 14.61 8.71 -1.31
CA SER A 245 15.74 9.60 -1.62
C SER A 245 16.21 9.50 -3.08
N ILE A 246 16.24 8.30 -3.67
CA ILE A 246 16.54 8.14 -5.11
C ILE A 246 15.44 8.80 -5.96
N GLN A 247 14.20 8.65 -5.53
CA GLN A 247 13.02 9.24 -6.14
C GLN A 247 13.05 10.77 -6.12
N GLU A 248 13.38 11.39 -4.99
CA GLU A 248 13.59 12.84 -4.87
C GLU A 248 14.69 13.33 -5.83
N MET A 249 15.83 12.63 -5.88
CA MET A 249 16.92 12.96 -6.80
C MET A 249 16.51 12.88 -8.28
N THR A 250 15.67 11.91 -8.62
CA THR A 250 15.11 11.73 -9.98
C THR A 250 14.29 12.96 -10.36
N LEU A 251 13.35 13.34 -9.50
CA LEU A 251 12.47 14.49 -9.72
C LEU A 251 13.25 15.81 -9.83
N GLU A 252 14.26 16.02 -8.97
CA GLU A 252 15.13 17.19 -9.08
C GLU A 252 15.87 17.22 -10.43
N THR A 253 16.35 16.07 -10.90
CA THR A 253 17.10 15.97 -12.16
C THR A 253 16.21 16.28 -13.35
N GLU A 254 14.97 15.80 -13.37
CA GLU A 254 13.98 16.18 -14.38
C GLU A 254 13.63 17.67 -14.35
N GLY A 255 13.49 18.27 -13.16
CA GLY A 255 13.26 19.71 -13.01
C GLY A 255 14.40 20.56 -13.58
N ILE A 256 15.64 20.16 -13.33
CA ILE A 256 16.83 20.82 -13.91
C ILE A 256 16.85 20.63 -15.43
N LYS A 257 16.52 19.44 -15.94
CA LYS A 257 16.46 19.16 -17.38
C LYS A 257 15.40 20.01 -18.09
N GLN A 258 14.26 20.27 -17.45
CA GLN A 258 13.21 21.14 -18.01
C GLN A 258 13.62 22.62 -18.03
N THR A 259 14.42 23.07 -17.05
CA THR A 259 14.81 24.48 -16.92
C THR A 259 16.08 24.83 -17.70
N MET A 260 17.08 23.94 -17.70
CA MET A 260 18.40 24.16 -18.28
C MET A 260 18.66 23.33 -19.55
N GLY A 261 17.69 22.51 -19.98
CA GLY A 261 17.87 21.57 -21.09
C GLY A 261 18.78 20.39 -20.73
N ASP A 262 18.96 19.48 -21.69
CA ASP A 262 19.93 18.40 -21.54
C ASP A 262 21.36 18.95 -21.66
N ASN A 263 22.13 18.84 -20.57
CA ASN A 263 23.49 19.36 -20.46
C ASN A 263 24.40 18.38 -19.68
N ALA A 264 25.67 18.76 -19.49
CA ALA A 264 26.63 17.90 -18.79
C ALA A 264 26.24 17.59 -17.34
N VAL A 265 25.55 18.51 -16.65
CA VAL A 265 25.10 18.34 -15.26
C VAL A 265 23.94 17.36 -15.19
N THR A 266 22.93 17.48 -16.08
CA THR A 266 21.80 16.54 -16.12
C THR A 266 22.27 15.14 -16.46
N ARG A 267 23.20 14.98 -17.41
CA ARG A 267 23.80 13.68 -17.75
C ARG A 267 24.59 13.06 -16.61
N LEU A 268 25.38 13.87 -15.88
CA LEU A 268 26.10 13.41 -14.70
C LEU A 268 25.13 12.92 -13.62
N ARG A 269 24.05 13.68 -13.37
CA ARG A 269 23.00 13.31 -12.42
C ARG A 269 22.30 12.00 -12.82
N GLU A 270 21.87 11.88 -14.07
CA GLU A 270 21.28 10.66 -14.63
C GLU A 270 22.22 9.46 -14.50
N GLN A 271 23.53 9.63 -14.78
CA GLN A 271 24.51 8.57 -14.63
C GLN A 271 24.68 8.09 -13.18
N GLN A 272 24.77 9.01 -12.21
CA GLN A 272 24.85 8.65 -10.80
C GLN A 272 23.56 7.99 -10.31
N GLN A 273 22.41 8.48 -10.74
CA GLN A 273 21.12 7.90 -10.40
C GLN A 273 21.02 6.45 -10.90
N LYS A 274 21.42 6.19 -12.15
CA LYS A 274 21.49 4.82 -12.69
C LYS A 274 22.39 3.92 -11.83
N LYS A 275 23.57 4.40 -11.42
CA LYS A 275 24.48 3.68 -10.52
C LYS A 275 23.83 3.35 -9.18
N LEU A 276 23.17 4.33 -8.56
CA LEU A 276 22.50 4.17 -7.26
C LEU A 276 21.35 3.18 -7.33
N VAL A 277 20.53 3.26 -8.40
CA VAL A 277 19.42 2.32 -8.64
C VAL A 277 19.95 0.90 -8.79
N SER A 278 20.97 0.70 -9.63
CA SER A 278 21.60 -0.61 -9.83
C SER A 278 22.12 -1.20 -8.51
N LEU A 279 22.86 -0.40 -7.73
CA LEU A 279 23.38 -0.83 -6.44
C LEU A 279 22.27 -1.16 -5.45
N PHE A 280 21.23 -0.31 -5.39
CA PHE A 280 20.08 -0.54 -4.52
C PHE A 280 19.32 -1.83 -4.89
N MET A 281 19.06 -2.05 -6.18
CA MET A 281 18.37 -3.24 -6.67
C MET A 281 19.15 -4.52 -6.36
N GLN A 282 20.49 -4.49 -6.43
CA GLN A 282 21.33 -5.63 -6.03
C GLN A 282 21.12 -6.03 -4.56
N HIS A 283 21.05 -5.05 -3.66
CA HIS A 283 20.81 -5.32 -2.24
C HIS A 283 19.35 -5.75 -1.97
N VAL A 284 18.39 -5.15 -2.65
CA VAL A 284 16.97 -5.54 -2.56
C VAL A 284 16.77 -6.98 -3.04
N ASP A 285 17.43 -7.38 -4.13
CA ASP A 285 17.38 -8.73 -4.66
C ASP A 285 17.93 -9.76 -3.66
N ARG A 286 19.11 -9.48 -3.10
CA ARG A 286 19.68 -10.30 -2.02
C ARG A 286 18.72 -10.42 -0.84
N PHE A 287 18.08 -9.31 -0.44
CA PHE A 287 17.10 -9.35 0.64
C PHE A 287 15.90 -10.23 0.30
N TYR A 288 15.35 -10.11 -0.91
CA TYR A 288 14.25 -10.95 -1.41
C TYR A 288 14.61 -12.43 -1.34
N ASP A 289 15.78 -12.84 -1.84
CA ASP A 289 16.22 -14.23 -1.81
C ASP A 289 16.40 -14.77 -0.39
N SER A 290 16.94 -13.94 0.51
CA SER A 290 17.06 -14.27 1.93
C SER A 290 15.69 -14.43 2.61
N GLN A 291 14.70 -13.59 2.25
CA GLN A 291 13.33 -13.75 2.72
C GLN A 291 12.68 -15.04 2.20
N GLU A 292 12.92 -15.38 0.93
CA GLU A 292 12.44 -16.61 0.31
C GLU A 292 12.99 -17.84 1.04
N LYS A 293 14.28 -17.83 1.38
CA LYS A 293 14.89 -18.87 2.21
C LYS A 293 14.24 -18.96 3.60
N CYS A 294 14.08 -17.83 4.29
CA CYS A 294 13.44 -17.77 5.60
C CYS A 294 12.00 -18.34 5.58
N LYS A 295 11.23 -18.00 4.54
CA LYS A 295 9.88 -18.51 4.30
C LYS A 295 9.89 -20.04 4.19
N ARG A 296 10.78 -20.60 3.37
CA ARG A 296 10.90 -22.06 3.22
C ARG A 296 11.23 -22.75 4.55
N ASP A 297 12.15 -22.19 5.33
CA ASP A 297 12.52 -22.72 6.65
C ASP A 297 11.32 -22.71 7.63
N LYS A 298 10.50 -21.65 7.60
CA LYS A 298 9.26 -21.55 8.39
C LYS A 298 8.23 -22.59 7.93
N VAL A 299 7.99 -22.73 6.62
CA VAL A 299 7.06 -23.71 6.06
C VAL A 299 7.49 -25.14 6.41
N ASP A 300 8.77 -25.46 6.29
CA ASP A 300 9.30 -26.77 6.66
C ASP A 300 9.17 -27.07 8.16
N ARG A 301 9.24 -26.05 9.01
CA ARG A 301 8.96 -26.23 10.44
C ARG A 301 7.48 -26.53 10.68
N VAL A 302 6.55 -25.83 10.03
CA VAL A 302 5.11 -26.13 10.08
C VAL A 302 4.83 -27.55 9.60
N LYS A 303 5.45 -28.01 8.49
CA LYS A 303 5.38 -29.40 8.04
C LYS A 303 5.79 -30.38 9.14
N ARG A 304 6.91 -30.13 9.81
CA ARG A 304 7.42 -30.99 10.89
C ARG A 304 6.43 -31.05 12.06
N GLN A 305 5.86 -29.91 12.46
CA GLN A 305 4.85 -29.84 13.53
C GLN A 305 3.59 -30.63 13.17
N TYR A 306 3.05 -30.47 11.96
CA TYR A 306 1.92 -31.27 11.49
C TYR A 306 2.21 -32.78 11.54
N ARG A 307 3.42 -33.21 11.14
CA ARG A 307 3.81 -34.63 11.24
C ARG A 307 3.88 -35.11 12.69
N ILE A 308 4.35 -34.30 13.62
CA ILE A 308 4.42 -34.64 15.05
C ILE A 308 3.00 -34.82 15.60
N ILE A 309 2.12 -33.84 15.37
CA ILE A 309 0.72 -33.86 15.81
C ILE A 309 -0.03 -35.05 15.19
N ALA A 310 0.16 -35.30 13.89
CA ALA A 310 -0.46 -36.42 13.19
C ALA A 310 0.00 -37.79 13.72
N LYS A 311 1.28 -37.95 14.12
CA LYS A 311 1.80 -39.18 14.74
C LYS A 311 1.21 -39.44 16.12
N CYS A 312 0.78 -38.41 16.84
CA CYS A 312 0.06 -38.56 18.10
C CYS A 312 -1.41 -39.01 17.92
N SER A 313 -1.92 -39.06 16.68
CA SER A 313 -3.27 -39.55 16.37
C SER A 313 -3.30 -41.09 16.17
N PRO A 314 -4.25 -41.83 16.78
CA PRO A 314 -4.37 -43.29 16.70
C PRO A 314 -4.80 -43.81 15.32
N LYS A 315 -5.19 -42.95 14.38
CA LYS A 315 -5.38 -43.33 12.97
C LYS A 315 -4.19 -42.83 12.16
N GLY A 316 -3.19 -43.69 12.01
CA GLY A 316 -1.88 -43.43 11.39
C GLY A 316 -1.86 -43.05 9.90
N THR A 317 -2.85 -42.34 9.40
CA THR A 317 -2.76 -41.61 8.12
C THR A 317 -2.16 -40.24 8.40
N VAL A 318 -0.83 -40.15 8.27
CA VAL A 318 -0.14 -38.86 8.17
C VAL A 318 -0.52 -38.28 6.81
N GLN A 319 -1.44 -37.31 6.78
CA GLN A 319 -1.65 -36.53 5.56
C GLN A 319 -0.39 -35.68 5.36
N GLU A 320 0.43 -36.04 4.38
CA GLU A 320 1.57 -35.22 3.98
C GLU A 320 1.06 -34.03 3.19
N PHE A 321 1.37 -32.84 3.67
CA PHE A 321 1.11 -31.60 2.94
C PHE A 321 2.37 -31.18 2.20
N THR A 322 2.20 -30.82 0.94
CA THR A 322 3.20 -30.15 0.11
C THR A 322 3.49 -28.75 0.64
N GLU A 323 4.60 -28.15 0.18
CA GLU A 323 4.96 -26.77 0.51
C GLU A 323 3.86 -25.80 0.10
N LYS A 324 3.37 -25.93 -1.13
CA LYS A 324 2.29 -25.11 -1.68
C LYS A 324 0.99 -25.24 -0.89
N GLU A 325 0.64 -26.43 -0.42
CA GLU A 325 -0.56 -26.63 0.39
C GLU A 325 -0.46 -25.94 1.75
N ILE A 326 0.72 -25.98 2.40
CA ILE A 326 0.90 -25.28 3.69
C ILE A 326 0.95 -23.78 3.48
N GLU A 327 1.63 -23.30 2.44
CA GLU A 327 1.59 -21.89 2.07
C GLU A 327 0.15 -21.43 1.82
N GLN A 328 -0.63 -22.20 1.05
CA GLN A 328 -2.03 -21.91 0.80
C GLN A 328 -2.87 -21.93 2.07
N MET A 329 -2.75 -22.95 2.91
CA MET A 329 -3.44 -23.01 4.21
C MET A 329 -3.03 -21.85 5.13
N ALA A 330 -1.77 -21.43 5.06
CA ALA A 330 -1.24 -20.32 5.84
C ALA A 330 -1.73 -18.96 5.33
N LEU A 331 -2.00 -18.84 4.04
CA LEU A 331 -2.63 -17.64 3.48
C LEU A 331 -4.14 -17.65 3.69
N GLU A 332 -4.73 -18.84 3.85
CA GLU A 332 -6.16 -19.05 3.96
C GLU A 332 -6.75 -19.01 5.37
N ASP A 333 -5.96 -18.73 6.41
CA ASP A 333 -6.39 -18.89 7.82
C ASP A 333 -6.98 -20.29 8.10
N LYS A 334 -6.64 -21.27 7.26
CA LYS A 334 -7.13 -22.66 7.30
C LYS A 334 -6.17 -23.59 8.03
N LEU A 335 -5.11 -23.05 8.62
CA LEU A 335 -4.20 -23.76 9.51
C LEU A 335 -4.92 -24.10 10.84
N GLN A 336 -5.94 -24.95 10.77
CA GLN A 336 -6.82 -25.34 11.86
C GLN A 336 -6.21 -26.53 12.61
N PHE A 337 -5.13 -26.28 13.37
CA PHE A 337 -4.53 -27.29 14.23
C PHE A 337 -5.50 -27.86 15.27
N GLN A 338 -6.49 -27.06 15.69
CA GLN A 338 -7.52 -27.51 16.63
C GLN A 338 -8.36 -28.65 16.06
N ASP A 339 -8.75 -28.62 14.78
CA ASP A 339 -9.61 -29.67 14.19
C ASP A 339 -8.94 -31.05 14.16
N LEU A 340 -7.61 -31.10 14.12
CA LEU A 340 -6.82 -32.33 14.28
C LEU A 340 -6.85 -32.89 15.71
N ILE A 341 -7.08 -32.04 16.71
CA ILE A 341 -7.06 -32.36 18.14
C ILE A 341 -8.49 -32.62 18.67
N SER A 342 -9.49 -31.98 18.08
CA SER A 342 -10.88 -31.90 18.58
C SER A 342 -11.68 -33.21 18.61
N ASN A 343 -11.09 -34.35 18.24
CA ASN A 343 -11.80 -35.62 18.27
C ASN A 343 -11.00 -36.71 19.00
N HIS A 344 -11.30 -36.86 20.31
CA HIS A 344 -11.05 -38.04 21.14
C HIS A 344 -9.58 -38.38 21.49
N PHE A 345 -8.96 -37.65 22.43
CA PHE A 345 -7.67 -38.05 23.01
C PHE A 345 -7.64 -37.95 24.54
N HIS A 346 -7.08 -38.98 25.20
CA HIS A 346 -6.56 -38.89 26.56
C HIS A 346 -5.05 -38.62 26.48
N LEU A 347 -4.67 -37.37 26.24
CA LEU A 347 -3.28 -36.92 26.31
C LEU A 347 -2.85 -36.81 27.77
N THR A 348 -1.58 -37.09 28.08
CA THR A 348 -1.03 -36.75 29.40
C THR A 348 -0.92 -35.23 29.53
N GLN A 349 -0.95 -34.71 30.77
CA GLN A 349 -0.81 -33.27 31.01
C GLN A 349 0.47 -32.67 30.37
N SER A 350 1.56 -33.44 30.34
CA SER A 350 2.80 -33.04 29.66
C SER A 350 2.69 -33.00 28.13
N GLN A 351 1.91 -33.90 27.52
CA GLN A 351 1.66 -33.91 26.09
C GLN A 351 0.73 -32.78 25.67
N GLU A 352 -0.29 -32.48 26.48
CA GLU A 352 -1.21 -31.36 26.26
C GLU A 352 -0.49 -30.01 26.31
N GLN A 353 0.40 -29.80 27.29
CA GLN A 353 1.23 -28.59 27.38
C GLN A 353 2.21 -28.45 26.20
N THR A 354 2.79 -29.56 25.74
CA THR A 354 3.70 -29.54 24.59
C THR A 354 2.94 -29.17 23.32
N LEU A 355 1.75 -29.76 23.14
CA LEU A 355 0.88 -29.52 21.99
C LEU A 355 0.36 -28.08 21.94
N ASP A 356 -0.02 -27.50 23.07
CA ASP A 356 -0.48 -26.10 23.16
C ASP A 356 0.62 -25.11 22.74
N VAL A 357 1.84 -25.31 23.24
CA VAL A 357 3.01 -24.49 22.87
C VAL A 357 3.34 -24.64 21.38
N GLU A 358 3.24 -25.85 20.84
CA GLU A 358 3.53 -26.14 19.43
C GLU A 358 2.45 -25.57 18.49
N LEU A 359 1.18 -25.58 18.92
CA LEU A 359 0.06 -24.97 18.22
C LEU A 359 0.18 -23.44 18.19
N LYS A 360 0.48 -22.82 19.34
CA LYS A 360 0.73 -21.37 19.42
C LYS A 360 1.86 -20.97 18.48
N LEU A 361 2.97 -21.69 18.50
CA LEU A 361 4.11 -21.40 17.62
C LEU A 361 3.72 -21.54 16.13
N ALA A 362 2.91 -22.54 15.79
CA ALA A 362 2.47 -22.72 14.41
C ALA A 362 1.56 -21.58 13.94
N GLN A 363 0.67 -21.07 14.81
CA GLN A 363 -0.14 -19.88 14.55
C GLN A 363 0.71 -18.61 14.39
N GLU A 364 1.76 -18.44 15.19
CA GLU A 364 2.68 -17.31 15.01
C GLU A 364 3.48 -17.42 13.71
N THR A 365 3.93 -18.64 13.38
CA THR A 365 4.67 -18.91 12.13
C THR A 365 3.81 -18.64 10.90
N HIS A 366 2.50 -18.90 10.99
CA HIS A 366 1.51 -18.55 9.98
C HIS A 366 1.45 -17.04 9.71
N GLU A 367 1.34 -16.23 10.75
CA GLU A 367 1.36 -14.75 10.60
C GLU A 367 2.71 -14.25 10.07
N ASP A 368 3.81 -14.86 10.49
CA ASP A 368 5.15 -14.52 9.99
C ASP A 368 5.28 -14.79 8.47
N ILE A 369 4.74 -15.92 7.99
CA ILE A 369 4.74 -16.26 6.56
C ILE A 369 3.98 -15.19 5.76
N LYS A 370 2.82 -14.74 6.24
CA LYS A 370 2.07 -13.65 5.60
C LYS A 370 2.89 -12.36 5.53
N GLN A 371 3.55 -11.98 6.62
CA GLN A 371 4.40 -10.79 6.64
C GLN A 371 5.55 -10.87 5.62
N LEU A 372 6.18 -12.04 5.48
CA LEU A 372 7.19 -12.28 4.45
C LEU A 372 6.62 -12.10 3.04
N TYR A 373 5.44 -12.66 2.75
CA TYR A 373 4.77 -12.46 1.46
C TYR A 373 4.49 -10.98 1.16
N TYR A 374 4.00 -10.23 2.15
CA TYR A 374 3.73 -8.81 1.96
C TYR A 374 5.00 -8.01 1.69
N SER A 375 6.08 -8.32 2.41
CA SER A 375 7.38 -7.71 2.17
C SER A 375 7.87 -7.98 0.75
N MET A 376 7.85 -9.24 0.32
CA MET A 376 8.27 -9.64 -1.03
C MET A 376 7.45 -8.95 -2.13
N LEU A 377 6.15 -8.76 -1.91
CA LEU A 377 5.28 -8.03 -2.83
C LEU A 377 5.67 -6.55 -2.95
N GLN A 378 6.03 -5.91 -1.83
CA GLN A 378 6.53 -4.54 -1.84
C GLN A 378 7.86 -4.43 -2.59
N LEU A 379 8.77 -5.39 -2.40
CA LEU A 379 10.05 -5.42 -3.13
C LEU A 379 9.83 -5.67 -4.63
N ASN A 380 8.87 -6.51 -5.02
CA ASN A 380 8.52 -6.69 -6.43
C ASN A 380 7.99 -5.38 -7.05
N GLN A 381 7.09 -4.67 -6.37
CA GLN A 381 6.62 -3.37 -6.84
C GLN A 381 7.79 -2.39 -7.02
N LEU A 382 8.75 -2.42 -6.11
CA LEU A 382 9.97 -1.62 -6.20
C LEU A 382 10.77 -1.93 -7.47
N PHE A 383 10.94 -3.22 -7.81
CA PHE A 383 11.58 -3.63 -9.05
C PHE A 383 10.84 -3.10 -10.28
N GLN A 384 9.50 -3.13 -10.30
CA GLN A 384 8.70 -2.58 -11.40
C GLN A 384 8.90 -1.07 -11.55
N ASP A 385 8.88 -0.35 -10.43
CA ASP A 385 9.02 1.11 -10.41
C ASP A 385 10.40 1.53 -10.96
N PHE A 386 11.45 0.77 -10.63
CA PHE A 386 12.81 1.03 -11.13
C PHE A 386 13.13 0.44 -12.50
N ALA A 387 12.37 -0.56 -12.97
CA ALA A 387 12.53 -1.12 -14.32
C ALA A 387 12.36 -0.03 -15.39
N LEU A 388 11.40 0.88 -15.21
CA LEU A 388 11.15 2.00 -16.11
C LEU A 388 12.25 3.07 -16.09
N LEU A 389 13.06 3.10 -15.02
CA LEU A 389 14.15 4.06 -14.85
C LEU A 389 15.48 3.55 -15.44
N VAL A 390 15.57 2.25 -15.74
CA VAL A 390 16.77 1.59 -16.29
C VAL A 390 16.46 0.94 -17.63
N GLU A 391 15.96 1.71 -18.61
CA GLU A 391 15.65 1.21 -19.96
C GLU A 391 16.89 0.91 -20.85
N GLU A 392 18.11 0.81 -20.31
CA GLU A 392 19.33 0.79 -21.17
C GLU A 392 20.51 -0.04 -20.64
N GLN A 393 20.26 -1.09 -19.85
CA GLN A 393 21.30 -2.05 -19.45
C GLN A 393 20.80 -3.50 -19.55
N ASP A 394 21.35 -4.27 -20.48
CA ASP A 394 20.96 -5.68 -20.75
C ASP A 394 21.11 -6.59 -19.51
N GLU A 395 22.14 -6.42 -18.67
CA GLU A 395 22.37 -7.29 -17.49
C GLU A 395 21.45 -7.02 -16.28
N LEU A 396 21.10 -5.76 -16.00
CA LEU A 396 20.17 -5.44 -14.91
C LEU A 396 18.72 -5.74 -15.31
N LEU A 397 18.40 -5.56 -16.59
CA LEU A 397 17.10 -5.91 -17.14
C LEU A 397 16.83 -7.41 -16.97
N ASP A 398 17.82 -8.27 -17.24
CA ASP A 398 17.69 -9.72 -17.05
C ASP A 398 17.40 -10.11 -15.59
N ALA A 399 18.08 -9.47 -14.62
CA ALA A 399 17.83 -9.71 -13.20
C ALA A 399 16.44 -9.23 -12.76
N ILE A 400 15.99 -8.07 -13.28
CA ILE A 400 14.66 -7.54 -13.02
C ILE A 400 13.60 -8.41 -13.68
N GLU A 401 13.73 -8.77 -14.96
CA GLU A 401 12.79 -9.66 -15.66
C GLU A 401 12.68 -11.01 -14.98
N PHE A 402 13.81 -11.59 -14.57
CA PHE A 402 13.86 -12.86 -13.84
C PHE A 402 13.16 -12.77 -12.48
N ASN A 403 13.45 -11.74 -11.68
CA ASN A 403 12.83 -11.57 -10.37
C ASN A 403 11.37 -11.16 -10.44
N VAL A 404 10.99 -10.32 -11.39
CA VAL A 404 9.60 -10.00 -11.71
C VAL A 404 8.84 -11.26 -12.10
N ALA A 405 9.41 -12.12 -12.97
CA ALA A 405 8.78 -13.37 -13.36
C ALA A 405 8.63 -14.35 -12.19
N LYS A 406 9.69 -14.53 -11.39
CA LYS A 406 9.72 -15.38 -10.19
C LYS A 406 8.73 -14.92 -9.12
N ALA A 407 8.68 -13.60 -8.87
CA ALA A 407 7.76 -13.01 -7.91
C ALA A 407 6.31 -13.00 -8.44
N LYS A 408 6.09 -12.88 -9.75
CA LYS A 408 4.76 -12.97 -10.37
C LYS A 408 4.11 -14.32 -10.14
N GLU A 409 4.85 -15.43 -10.12
CA GLU A 409 4.28 -16.76 -9.86
C GLU A 409 3.95 -16.96 -8.38
N SER A 410 4.94 -16.81 -7.49
CA SER A 410 4.77 -17.08 -6.05
C SER A 410 3.87 -16.07 -5.33
N VAL A 411 3.92 -14.79 -5.73
CA VAL A 411 3.18 -13.72 -5.03
C VAL A 411 1.76 -13.55 -5.57
N ILE A 412 1.51 -13.72 -6.87
CA ILE A 412 0.13 -13.67 -7.41
C ILE A 412 -0.67 -14.86 -6.89
N GLU A 413 -0.09 -16.06 -6.86
CA GLU A 413 -0.72 -17.23 -6.27
C GLU A 413 -1.01 -16.98 -4.78
N GLY A 414 -0.05 -16.38 -4.05
CA GLY A 414 -0.23 -16.03 -2.65
C GLY A 414 -1.33 -14.99 -2.37
N VAL A 415 -1.36 -13.89 -3.15
CA VAL A 415 -2.38 -12.83 -3.05
C VAL A 415 -3.77 -13.33 -3.44
N LYS A 416 -3.84 -14.19 -4.47
CA LYS A 416 -5.10 -14.85 -4.86
C LYS A 416 -5.64 -15.72 -3.74
N ASN A 417 -4.77 -16.49 -3.07
CA ASN A 417 -5.14 -17.33 -1.94
C ASN A 417 -5.60 -16.51 -0.72
N ILE A 418 -4.92 -15.39 -0.38
CA ILE A 418 -5.39 -14.44 0.65
C ILE A 418 -6.77 -13.85 0.30
N LYS A 419 -7.02 -13.56 -0.97
CA LYS A 419 -8.30 -13.00 -1.43
C LYS A 419 -9.43 -14.01 -1.30
N ASP A 420 -9.20 -15.24 -1.72
CA ASP A 420 -10.20 -16.30 -1.64
C ASP A 420 -10.42 -16.75 -0.19
N SER A 421 -9.39 -16.69 0.66
CA SER A 421 -9.50 -16.78 2.13
C SER A 421 -10.46 -15.75 2.73
N ASN A 422 -10.21 -14.46 2.47
CA ASN A 422 -11.01 -13.38 3.04
C ASN A 422 -12.47 -13.46 2.60
N LYS A 423 -12.71 -13.86 1.34
CA LYS A 423 -14.06 -14.19 0.86
C LYS A 423 -14.65 -15.38 1.63
N MET A 424 -13.93 -16.49 1.77
CA MET A 424 -14.41 -17.68 2.49
C MET A 424 -14.70 -17.39 3.97
N ARG A 425 -13.88 -16.59 4.64
CA ARG A 425 -14.11 -16.13 6.03
C ARG A 425 -15.38 -15.28 6.12
N GLN A 426 -15.66 -14.46 5.11
CA GLN A 426 -16.91 -13.71 5.01
C GLN A 426 -18.12 -14.64 4.85
N TYR A 427 -18.00 -15.73 4.06
CA TYR A 427 -19.07 -16.73 3.86
C TYR A 427 -19.26 -17.69 5.06
N MET A 428 -18.21 -17.99 5.82
CA MET A 428 -18.27 -18.86 7.00
C MET A 428 -18.55 -18.10 8.30
N SER A 429 -18.51 -16.77 8.28
CA SER A 429 -18.96 -15.96 9.41
C SER A 429 -20.44 -16.23 9.72
N PRO A 430 -20.91 -16.04 10.97
CA PRO A 430 -22.31 -16.19 11.31
C PRO A 430 -23.25 -15.38 10.39
N LEU A 431 -22.81 -14.21 9.91
CA LEU A 431 -23.51 -13.38 8.93
C LEU A 431 -23.52 -13.98 7.51
N GLY A 432 -22.42 -14.62 7.09
CA GLY A 432 -22.31 -15.31 5.79
C GLY A 432 -23.14 -16.58 5.72
N LEU A 433 -23.17 -17.36 6.80
CA LEU A 433 -24.03 -18.54 6.94
C LEU A 433 -25.52 -18.16 6.93
N MET A 434 -25.87 -17.05 7.59
CA MET A 434 -27.25 -16.52 7.56
C MET A 434 -27.67 -16.08 6.16
N ARG A 435 -26.76 -15.54 5.33
CA ARG A 435 -27.03 -15.17 3.94
C ARG A 435 -27.27 -16.40 3.04
N LYS A 436 -26.55 -17.50 3.28
CA LYS A 436 -26.70 -18.76 2.53
C LYS A 436 -27.99 -19.51 2.88
N VAL A 437 -28.43 -19.44 4.14
CA VAL A 437 -29.67 -20.07 4.61
C VAL A 437 -30.92 -19.28 4.19
N THR A 438 -30.80 -17.97 3.98
CA THR A 438 -31.95 -17.10 3.62
C THR A 438 -32.13 -16.87 2.13
N GLY A 439 -31.18 -17.24 1.27
CA GLY A 439 -31.33 -17.16 -0.19
C GLY A 439 -31.55 -15.75 -0.74
N ILE A 440 -30.97 -14.73 -0.09
CA ILE A 440 -30.99 -13.31 -0.53
C ILE A 440 -29.57 -12.81 -0.78
#